data_AF-A0A842Y740-F1
#
_entry.id   AF-A0A842Y740-F1
#
_cell.length_a   1.000
_cell.length_b   1.000
_cell.length_c   1.000
_cell.angle_alpha   90.00
_cell.angle_beta   90.00
_cell.angle_gamma   90.00
#
_symmetry.space_group_name_H-M   'P 1'
#
loop_
_entity.id
_entity.type
_entity.pdbx_description
1 polymer ?
#
loop_
_entity_poly.entity_id
_entity_poly.type
_entity_poly.pdbx_seq_one_letter_code
_entity_poly.pdbx_strand_id
1 'polypeptide(L)' 'MGSTRQSIKMGIHIERNPILVSMLKDIEDIPYRGIGTGIQRIMHECKNAGITVDFIEEKENEQFKVIFHRK' A
#
# COMPACT_ATOMS: atom_id res chain seq x y z
N MET A 1 -12.91 -16.31 1.71
CA MET A 1 -12.35 -15.03 1.21
C MET A 1 -11.57 -14.40 2.35
N GLY A 2 -10.27 -14.12 2.15
CA GLY A 2 -9.41 -13.49 3.17
C GLY A 2 -9.81 -12.04 3.45
N SER A 3 -9.45 -11.51 4.61
CA SER A 3 -9.73 -10.11 4.97
C SER A 3 -8.93 -9.13 4.10
N THR A 4 -9.47 -7.92 3.85
CA THR A 4 -8.86 -6.88 3.01
C THR A 4 -7.42 -6.58 3.43
N ARG A 5 -7.14 -6.61 4.74
CA ARG A 5 -5.78 -6.50 5.30
C ARG A 5 -4.79 -7.55 4.75
N GLN A 6 -5.20 -8.81 4.64
CA GLN A 6 -4.36 -9.87 4.08
C GLN A 6 -4.17 -9.68 2.58
N SER A 7 -5.23 -9.31 1.86
CA SER A 7 -5.17 -9.05 0.42
C SER A 7 -4.21 -7.91 0.07
N ILE A 8 -4.25 -6.80 0.82
CA ILE A 8 -3.33 -5.66 0.64
C ILE A 8 -1.88 -6.09 0.91
N LYS A 9 -1.64 -6.86 1.98
CA LYS A 9 -0.32 -7.41 2.29
C LYS A 9 0.16 -8.46 1.31
N MET A 10 -0.69 -9.02 0.46
CA MET A 10 -0.30 -9.90 -0.64
C MET A 10 -0.17 -9.16 -1.98
N GLY A 11 -0.37 -7.83 -1.99
CA GLY A 11 -0.34 -7.04 -3.21
C GLY A 11 -1.51 -7.34 -4.15
N ILE A 12 -2.59 -7.98 -3.66
CA ILE A 12 -3.81 -8.20 -4.45
C ILE A 12 -4.40 -6.82 -4.74
N HIS A 13 -4.39 -6.46 -6.02
CA HIS A 13 -4.78 -5.16 -6.48
C HIS A 13 -6.23 -5.18 -6.95
N ILE A 14 -7.06 -4.41 -6.27
CA ILE A 14 -8.36 -3.98 -6.76
C ILE A 14 -8.29 -2.46 -6.75
N GLU A 15 -7.98 -1.86 -7.90
CA GLU A 15 -7.97 -0.41 -8.01
C GLU A 15 -9.37 0.16 -7.75
N ARG A 16 -9.45 1.19 -6.91
CA ARG A 16 -10.70 1.95 -6.75
C ARG A 16 -10.96 2.86 -7.95
N ASN A 17 -9.92 3.31 -8.63
CA ASN A 17 -10.01 4.20 -9.78
C ASN A 17 -8.92 3.86 -10.82
N PRO A 18 -9.26 3.17 -11.92
CA PRO A 18 -8.31 2.78 -12.96
C PRO A 18 -7.75 3.98 -13.74
N ILE A 19 -8.49 5.09 -13.84
CA ILE A 19 -8.06 6.31 -14.56
C ILE A 19 -6.90 6.98 -13.80
N LEU A 20 -7.00 7.08 -12.47
CA LEU A 20 -5.90 7.62 -11.67
C LEU A 20 -4.64 6.75 -11.83
N VAL A 21 -4.80 5.42 -11.86
CA VAL A 21 -3.68 4.49 -12.05
C VAL A 21 -3.04 4.65 -13.42
N SER A 22 -3.82 4.89 -14.48
CA SER A 22 -3.25 5.11 -15.81
C SER A 22 -2.44 6.40 -15.87
N MET A 23 -2.89 7.47 -15.20
CA MET A 23 -2.18 8.76 -15.16
C MET A 23 -0.90 8.73 -14.32
N LEU A 24 -0.83 7.88 -13.29
CA LEU A 24 0.35 7.77 -12.42
C LEU A 24 1.63 7.36 -13.16
N LYS A 25 1.52 6.71 -14.31
CA LYS A 25 2.68 6.35 -15.15
C LYS A 25 3.32 7.56 -15.83
N ASP A 26 2.54 8.61 -16.04
CA ASP A 26 2.93 9.78 -16.84
C ASP A 26 3.39 10.96 -15.95
N ILE A 27 3.33 10.81 -14.61
CA ILE A 27 3.79 11.83 -13.67
C ILE A 27 5.28 11.58 -13.36
N GLU A 28 6.15 12.44 -13.89
CA GLU A 28 7.61 12.30 -13.83
C GLU A 28 8.17 12.20 -12.39
N ASP A 29 7.54 12.88 -11.42
CA ASP A 29 8.01 12.92 -10.02
C ASP A 29 7.50 11.75 -9.16
N ILE A 30 6.63 10.89 -9.69
CA ILE A 30 6.14 9.74 -8.94
C ILE A 30 6.87 8.50 -9.45
N PRO A 31 7.69 7.83 -8.60
CA PRO A 31 8.44 6.64 -8.99
C PRO A 31 7.52 5.40 -9.02
N TYR A 32 6.50 5.46 -9.87
CA TYR A 32 5.52 4.40 -10.07
C TYR A 32 6.15 3.26 -10.87
N ARG A 33 6.33 2.10 -10.22
CA ARG A 33 6.97 0.91 -10.81
C ARG A 33 6.00 -0.22 -11.13
N GLY A 34 4.73 0.12 -11.30
CA GLY A 34 3.66 -0.84 -11.56
C GLY A 34 2.90 -1.31 -10.31
N ILE A 35 1.78 -1.95 -10.62
CA ILE A 35 0.74 -2.39 -9.67
C ILE A 35 1.26 -3.47 -8.71
N GLY A 36 0.82 -3.42 -7.44
CA GLY A 36 1.01 -4.52 -6.48
C GLY A 36 2.38 -4.59 -5.80
N THR A 37 3.39 -3.88 -6.31
CA THR A 37 4.76 -3.92 -5.75
C THR A 37 4.99 -2.92 -4.61
N GLY A 38 4.19 -1.85 -4.53
CA GLY A 38 4.40 -0.76 -3.58
C GLY A 38 4.34 -1.19 -2.11
N ILE A 39 3.32 -1.98 -1.73
CA ILE A 39 3.16 -2.44 -0.33
C ILE A 39 4.27 -3.40 0.08
N GLN A 40 4.66 -4.34 -0.79
CA GLN A 40 5.78 -5.25 -0.51
C GLN A 40 7.10 -4.48 -0.31
N ARG A 41 7.34 -3.47 -1.15
CA ARG A 41 8.51 -2.60 -1.02
C ARG A 41 8.50 -1.85 0.30
N ILE A 42 7.37 -1.24 0.69
CA ILE A 42 7.26 -0.57 1.98
C ILE A 42 7.60 -1.53 3.12
N MET A 43 7.02 -2.73 3.13
CA MET A 43 7.30 -3.74 4.16
C MET A 43 8.78 -4.14 4.18
N HIS A 44 9.41 -4.29 3.02
CA HIS A 44 10.83 -4.61 2.90
C HIS A 44 11.73 -3.48 3.41
N GLU A 45 11.50 -2.24 2.97
CA GLU A 45 12.29 -1.07 3.38
C GLU A 45 12.14 -0.78 4.87
N CYS A 46 10.91 -0.85 5.41
CA CYS A 46 10.68 -0.69 6.84
C CYS A 46 11.41 -1.75 7.67
N LYS A 47 11.41 -3.01 7.21
CA LYS A 47 12.17 -4.09 7.84
C LYS A 47 13.68 -3.79 7.83
N ASN A 48 14.23 -3.35 6.70
CA ASN A 48 15.66 -3.03 6.57
C ASN A 48 16.05 -1.83 7.45
N ALA A 49 15.17 -0.85 7.60
CA ALA A 49 15.38 0.34 8.42
C ALA A 49 15.08 0.13 9.91
N GLY A 50 14.61 -1.06 10.33
CA GLY A 50 14.18 -1.32 11.70
C GLY A 50 12.94 -0.51 12.12
N ILE A 51 12.12 -0.08 11.15
CA ILE A 51 10.88 0.66 11.35
C ILE A 51 9.72 -0.33 11.41
N THR A 52 8.94 -0.28 12.48
CA THR A 52 7.68 -1.05 12.54
C THR A 52 6.61 -0.34 11.70
N VAL A 53 5.90 -1.10 10.87
CA VAL A 53 4.78 -0.59 10.07
C VAL A 53 3.53 -1.41 10.30
N ASP A 54 2.43 -0.74 10.65
CA ASP A 54 1.12 -1.34 10.86
C ASP A 54 0.14 -0.94 9.77
N PHE A 55 -0.62 -1.92 9.31
CA PHE A 55 -1.73 -1.75 8.38
C PHE A 55 -3.03 -2.09 9.12
N ILE A 56 -3.94 -1.12 9.23
CA ILE A 56 -5.18 -1.22 10.00
C ILE A 56 -6.36 -0.95 9.06
N GLU A 57 -7.34 -1.85 9.07
CA GLU A 57 -8.59 -1.73 8.34
C GLU A 57 -9.69 -1.36 9.34
N GLU A 58 -10.23 -0.14 9.24
CA GLU A 58 -11.36 0.34 10.04
C GLU A 58 -12.65 0.21 9.23
N LYS A 59 -13.33 -0.93 9.40
CA LYS A 59 -14.52 -1.27 8.61
C LYS A 59 -15.69 -0.33 8.86
N GLU A 60 -15.88 0.13 10.10
CA GLU A 60 -16.98 1.01 10.48
C GLU A 60 -16.90 2.38 9.80
N ASN A 61 -15.67 2.87 9.56
CA ASN A 61 -15.43 4.17 8.94
C ASN A 61 -15.03 4.06 7.45
N GLU A 62 -15.04 2.84 6.88
CA GLU A 62 -14.52 2.55 5.54
C GLU A 62 -13.09 3.07 5.29
N GLN A 63 -12.29 3.14 6.35
CA GLN A 63 -10.95 3.72 6.35
C GLN A 63 -9.87 2.65 6.37
N PHE A 64 -8.74 2.98 5.73
CA PHE A 64 -7.52 2.19 5.81
C PHE A 64 -6.39 3.08 6.31
N LYS A 65 -5.72 2.64 7.38
CA LYS A 65 -4.64 3.39 8.02
C LYS A 65 -3.33 2.63 7.89
N VAL A 66 -2.27 3.37 7.60
CA VAL A 66 -0.89 2.88 7.61
C VAL A 66 -0.12 3.69 8.63
N ILE A 67 0.45 3.03 9.64
CA ILE A 67 1.16 3.68 10.74
C ILE A 67 2.63 3.28 10.69
N PHE A 68 3.52 4.25 10.60
CA PHE A 68 4.96 4.07 10.64
C PHE A 68 5.49 4.49 12.01
N HIS A 69 6.09 3.56 12.74
CA HIS A 69 6.67 3.81 14.05
C HIS A 69 8.15 4.19 13.89
N ARG A 70 8.42 5.49 13.86
CA ARG A 70 9.78 6.04 13.82
C ARG A 70 10.18 6.51 15.23
N LYS A 71 11.42 6.21 15.64
CA LYS A 71 12.01 6.75 16.86
C LYS A 71 12.54 8.17 16.64
#